data_AF-A0A960A0E9-F1
#
_entry.id   AF-A0A960A0E9-F1
#
_cell.length_a   1.000
_cell.length_b   1.000
_cell.length_c   1.000
_cell.angle_alpha   90.00
_cell.angle_beta   90.00
_cell.angle_gamma   90.00
#
_symmetry.space_group_name_H-M   'P 1'
#
loop_
_entity.id
_entity.type
_entity.pdbx_description
1 polymer ?
#
loop_
_entity_poly.entity_id
_entity_poly.type
_entity_poly.pdbx_seq_one_letter_code
_entity_poly.pdbx_strand_id
1 'polypeptide(L)'
;MPTSHTELGKRVIELVGGPDNVRSVYHCQTRLRFTLCEDNRADAEALNGTDGVVSALSSGGVFQVVIGMHVKEIYDQIEAILPQTNQPSKGTSDPAAKRGVKEVFLDVVSGTFQQVAPPLVAAGMIIGLQALLLLTGIIEVSSPVSAVLSLIGNGIFYLLPVLVAFAAADKLECNRLVAAASAAVLLYASWASEQGQVDVPRWTADYQAEPFLVGASLTTVVLMVVSQAYVERFLNKVVPASLRLALVPMLTVVVVAGLGITAFAAAGSFVDTYLVVFLRFLATTAAWLPAMLIGAFLPLLVMRGLHQAVAACAVLQIALIGVDSFFGPGALVSNFAQATAAGVMALRSRDRALLPLAVAMLLTAVLTITLGRRVKRTPSVTPAAETKHPAADPTARSSFSSPCNGTLVALDQVKDPVFSTGAMGPGVGVEPSDGTILAPCSGTVLVAMNTGHAFGIRNDDGVEVLVHVGIDTVAMNGKGFTGAVAKGTRVEEGQVLVHADLEAITQAGHPATVILIVTNHAKTGTLTPCPPGPVRAGERVFTVARKPSESNGA
;
A
#
# COMPACT_ATOMS: atom_id res chain seq x y z
N MET A 1 -15.82 -14.50 53.93
CA MET A 1 -16.47 -14.17 52.64
C MET A 1 -15.34 -13.83 51.69
N PRO A 2 -15.28 -14.38 50.47
CA PRO A 2 -14.19 -14.02 49.55
C PRO A 2 -14.23 -12.50 49.34
N THR A 3 -13.10 -11.85 49.56
CA THR A 3 -12.90 -10.41 49.36
C THR A 3 -13.34 -10.04 47.94
N SER A 4 -14.10 -8.96 47.78
CA SER A 4 -14.48 -8.50 46.43
C SER A 4 -13.20 -8.15 45.66
N HIS A 5 -13.18 -8.37 44.34
CA HIS A 5 -12.00 -8.08 43.52
C HIS A 5 -11.53 -6.62 43.64
N THR A 6 -12.45 -5.70 43.93
CA THR A 6 -12.16 -4.28 44.19
C THR A 6 -11.46 -4.07 45.54
N GLU A 7 -11.90 -4.75 46.59
CA GLU A 7 -11.26 -4.67 47.92
C GLU A 7 -9.86 -5.30 47.89
N LEU A 8 -9.72 -6.44 47.20
CA LEU A 8 -8.44 -7.09 47.01
C LEU A 8 -7.46 -6.23 46.21
N GLY A 9 -7.92 -5.56 45.14
CA GLY A 9 -7.09 -4.64 44.35
C GLY A 9 -6.57 -3.45 45.15
N LYS A 10 -7.45 -2.81 45.96
CA LYS A 10 -7.04 -1.74 46.87
C LYS A 10 -6.02 -2.22 47.90
N ARG A 11 -6.28 -3.39 48.49
CA ARG A 11 -5.40 -3.97 49.51
C ARG A 11 -4.02 -4.31 48.95
N VAL A 12 -3.96 -4.83 47.72
CA VAL A 12 -2.69 -5.09 47.04
C VAL A 12 -1.92 -3.79 46.81
N ILE A 13 -2.58 -2.70 46.38
CA ILE A 13 -1.92 -1.39 46.20
C ILE A 13 -1.40 -0.81 47.52
N GLU A 14 -2.17 -0.91 48.61
CA GLU A 14 -1.70 -0.49 49.94
C GLU A 14 -0.43 -1.23 50.35
N LEU A 15 -0.42 -2.55 50.19
CA LEU A 15 0.68 -3.41 50.65
C LEU A 15 1.92 -3.37 49.74
N VAL A 16 1.82 -2.92 48.50
CA VAL A 16 3.01 -2.63 47.65
C VAL A 16 3.59 -1.24 47.88
N GLY A 17 3.10 -0.50 48.89
CA GLY A 17 3.64 0.80 49.29
C GLY A 17 2.85 2.00 48.74
N GLY A 18 1.64 1.78 48.22
CA GLY A 18 0.74 2.82 47.69
C GLY A 18 0.89 3.07 46.19
N PRO A 19 -0.04 3.84 45.59
CA PRO A 19 -0.08 4.07 44.14
C PRO A 19 1.17 4.80 43.61
N ASP A 20 1.79 5.66 44.41
CA ASP A 20 2.99 6.41 44.04
C ASP A 20 4.26 5.53 43.99
N ASN A 21 4.24 4.35 44.62
CA ASN A 21 5.36 3.41 44.60
C ASN A 21 5.34 2.50 43.36
N VAL A 22 4.27 2.51 42.58
CA VAL A 22 4.13 1.63 41.42
C VAL A 22 4.58 2.36 40.15
N ARG A 23 5.73 1.98 39.61
CA ARG A 23 6.24 2.52 38.34
C ARG A 23 5.50 1.96 37.14
N SER A 24 5.24 0.65 37.16
CA SER A 24 4.40 -0.03 36.18
C SER A 24 3.84 -1.32 36.78
N VAL A 25 2.66 -1.72 36.30
CA VAL A 25 2.05 -2.99 36.64
C VAL A 25 1.60 -3.69 35.36
N TYR A 26 1.89 -4.98 35.28
CA TYR A 26 1.45 -5.86 34.21
C TYR A 26 1.02 -7.18 34.83
N HIS A 27 0.23 -7.94 34.09
CA HIS A 27 -0.33 -9.17 34.61
C HIS A 27 -0.16 -10.33 33.62
N CYS A 28 -0.06 -11.53 34.16
CA CYS A 28 -0.26 -12.76 33.42
C CYS A 28 -1.55 -13.44 33.90
N GLN A 29 -1.70 -14.73 33.63
CA GLN A 29 -2.94 -15.45 33.94
C GLN A 29 -3.16 -15.67 35.45
N THR A 30 -2.08 -15.77 36.23
CA THR A 30 -2.13 -16.08 37.66
C THR A 30 -1.38 -15.09 38.55
N ARG A 31 -0.71 -14.08 37.97
CA ARG A 31 0.16 -13.16 38.71
C ARG A 31 0.02 -11.72 38.24
N LEU A 32 0.06 -10.82 39.21
CA LEU A 32 0.40 -9.41 39.02
C LEU A 32 1.92 -9.25 39.16
N ARG A 33 2.50 -8.40 38.34
CA ARG A 33 3.92 -8.06 38.36
C ARG A 33 4.05 -6.56 38.44
N PHE A 34 4.64 -6.09 39.52
CA PHE A 34 4.89 -4.70 39.80
C PHE A 34 6.38 -4.41 39.59
N THR A 35 6.65 -3.36 38.84
CA THR A 35 7.94 -2.67 38.93
C THR A 35 7.74 -1.53 39.91
N LEU A 36 8.40 -1.59 41.06
CA LEU A 36 8.27 -0.61 42.12
C LEU A 36 9.37 0.45 41.99
N CYS A 37 9.09 1.65 42.52
CA CYS A 37 10.11 2.69 42.67
C CYS A 37 11.10 2.28 43.77
N GLU A 38 10.56 1.78 44.90
CA GLU A 38 11.32 1.30 46.04
C GLU A 38 10.76 -0.05 46.52
N ASP A 39 11.59 -1.11 46.43
CA ASP A 39 11.19 -2.47 46.79
C ASP A 39 10.98 -2.66 48.31
N ASN A 40 11.63 -1.86 49.15
CA ASN A 40 11.54 -1.94 50.61
C ASN A 40 10.18 -1.47 51.18
N ARG A 41 9.38 -0.76 50.39
CA ARG A 41 8.04 -0.29 50.76
C ARG A 41 6.95 -1.33 50.54
N ALA A 42 7.27 -2.45 49.88
CA ALA A 42 6.34 -3.53 49.65
C ALA A 42 6.42 -4.58 50.76
N ASP A 43 5.28 -4.86 51.38
CA ASP A 43 5.14 -5.85 52.46
C ASP A 43 4.71 -7.20 51.89
N ALA A 44 5.70 -8.01 51.51
CA ALA A 44 5.47 -9.35 50.98
C ALA A 44 4.86 -10.30 52.02
N GLU A 45 5.17 -10.13 53.30
CA GLU A 45 4.69 -11.02 54.37
C GLU A 45 3.20 -10.79 54.63
N ALA A 46 2.77 -9.52 54.69
CA ALA A 46 1.36 -9.17 54.78
C ALA A 46 0.55 -9.58 53.53
N LEU A 47 1.16 -9.50 52.34
CA LEU A 47 0.52 -9.97 51.10
C LEU A 47 0.31 -11.48 51.09
N ASN A 48 1.27 -12.27 51.58
CA ASN A 48 1.12 -13.72 51.73
C ASN A 48 -0.02 -14.13 52.68
N GLY A 49 -0.35 -13.27 53.65
CA GLY A 49 -1.45 -13.49 54.59
C GLY A 49 -2.82 -12.97 54.12
N THR A 50 -2.92 -12.38 52.92
CA THR A 50 -4.15 -11.77 52.41
C THR A 50 -5.04 -12.80 51.71
N ASP A 51 -6.33 -12.86 52.08
CA ASP A 51 -7.30 -13.76 51.44
C ASP A 51 -7.46 -13.45 49.95
N GLY A 52 -7.22 -14.44 49.08
CA GLY A 52 -7.15 -14.29 47.63
C GLY A 52 -5.73 -14.11 47.05
N VAL A 53 -4.68 -14.03 47.88
CA VAL A 53 -3.27 -14.04 47.44
C VAL A 53 -2.64 -15.39 47.79
N VAL A 54 -2.08 -16.06 46.79
CA VAL A 54 -1.41 -17.36 46.94
C VAL A 54 0.04 -17.18 47.38
N SER A 55 0.75 -16.21 46.80
CA SER A 55 2.12 -15.89 47.21
C SER A 55 2.59 -14.52 46.69
N ALA A 56 3.35 -13.77 47.46
CA ALA A 56 4.05 -12.57 47.05
C ALA A 56 5.58 -12.75 47.22
N LEU A 57 6.34 -12.43 46.17
CA LEU A 57 7.79 -12.59 46.14
C LEU A 57 8.45 -11.55 45.23
N SER A 58 9.62 -11.05 45.63
CA SER A 58 10.46 -10.20 44.78
C SER A 58 11.52 -11.07 44.09
N SER A 59 11.58 -11.02 42.75
CA SER A 59 12.58 -11.78 41.97
C SER A 59 12.99 -11.00 40.73
N GLY A 60 14.29 -10.75 40.57
CA GLY A 60 14.86 -10.10 39.38
C GLY A 60 14.44 -8.63 39.17
N GLY A 61 14.25 -7.87 40.26
CA GLY A 61 13.81 -6.47 40.19
C GLY A 61 12.33 -6.27 39.85
N VAL A 62 11.52 -7.33 39.99
CA VAL A 62 10.07 -7.31 39.80
C VAL A 62 9.40 -7.95 41.01
N PHE A 63 8.47 -7.22 41.62
CA PHE A 63 7.66 -7.69 42.73
C PHE A 63 6.42 -8.43 42.19
N GLN A 64 6.29 -9.72 42.48
CA GLN A 64 5.23 -10.58 41.93
C GLN A 64 4.22 -10.95 43.00
N VAL A 65 2.93 -10.80 42.69
CA VAL A 65 1.81 -11.23 43.54
C VAL A 65 1.00 -12.27 42.77
N VAL A 66 1.01 -13.51 43.23
CA VAL A 66 0.26 -14.65 42.68
C VAL A 66 -1.11 -14.66 43.31
N ILE A 67 -2.16 -14.57 42.51
CA ILE A 67 -3.56 -14.50 42.97
C ILE A 67 -4.34 -15.72 42.45
N GLY A 68 -4.14 -16.09 41.18
CA GLY A 68 -4.89 -17.17 40.52
C GLY A 68 -5.70 -16.67 39.34
N MET A 69 -6.78 -17.38 38.96
CA MET A 69 -7.46 -17.18 37.67
C MET A 69 -8.23 -15.85 37.52
N HIS A 70 -8.36 -15.05 38.58
CA HIS A 70 -9.12 -13.78 38.61
C HIS A 70 -8.23 -12.53 38.54
N VAL A 71 -6.99 -12.68 38.06
CA VAL A 71 -6.00 -11.59 38.04
C VAL A 71 -6.41 -10.44 37.14
N LYS A 72 -7.11 -10.70 36.03
CA LYS A 72 -7.52 -9.63 35.11
C LYS A 72 -8.52 -8.69 35.79
N GLU A 73 -9.51 -9.26 36.48
CA GLU A 73 -10.53 -8.47 37.17
C GLU A 73 -9.92 -7.58 38.26
N ILE A 74 -8.87 -8.06 38.94
CA ILE A 74 -8.16 -7.30 39.98
C ILE A 74 -7.22 -6.26 39.34
N TYR A 75 -6.55 -6.60 38.23
CA TYR A 75 -5.72 -5.67 37.46
C TYR A 75 -6.53 -4.47 36.98
N ASP A 76 -7.71 -4.70 36.41
CA ASP A 76 -8.59 -3.63 35.91
C ASP A 76 -8.98 -2.65 37.04
N GLN A 77 -9.14 -3.14 38.29
CA GLN A 77 -9.40 -2.29 39.46
C GLN A 77 -8.16 -1.51 39.92
N ILE A 78 -6.99 -2.16 39.92
CA ILE A 78 -5.71 -1.53 40.27
C ILE A 78 -5.37 -0.42 39.28
N GLU A 79 -5.57 -0.67 38.00
CA GLU A 79 -5.30 0.29 36.93
C GLU A 79 -6.16 1.56 37.06
N ALA A 80 -7.38 1.43 37.58
CA ALA A 80 -8.25 2.57 37.85
C ALA A 80 -7.78 3.45 39.03
N ILE A 81 -6.92 2.92 39.91
CA ILE A 81 -6.42 3.59 41.12
C ILE A 81 -5.06 4.27 40.88
N LEU A 82 -4.28 3.78 39.91
CA LEU A 82 -2.92 4.27 39.65
C LEU A 82 -2.93 5.63 38.93
N PRO A 83 -2.03 6.57 39.28
CA PRO A 83 -1.86 7.82 38.54
C PRO A 83 -1.46 7.50 37.09
N GLN A 84 -2.13 8.16 36.12
CA GLN A 84 -2.08 7.86 34.68
C GLN A 84 -0.73 8.16 33.98
N THR A 85 0.40 8.00 34.66
CA THR A 85 1.66 8.59 34.24
C THR A 85 2.46 7.73 33.25
N ASN A 86 2.02 6.52 32.86
CA ASN A 86 2.80 5.66 31.94
C ASN A 86 1.97 4.70 31.05
N GLN A 87 0.94 5.16 30.35
CA GLN A 87 0.41 4.48 29.15
C GLN A 87 -0.14 5.44 28.09
N PRO A 88 -0.09 5.08 26.79
CA PRO A 88 -0.65 5.87 25.70
C PRO A 88 -2.17 5.97 25.85
N SER A 89 -2.66 7.20 26.06
CA SER A 89 -4.04 7.69 25.98
C SER A 89 -5.17 6.63 26.07
N LYS A 90 -5.60 6.30 27.29
CA LYS A 90 -7.00 5.90 27.51
C LYS A 90 -7.87 7.15 27.36
N GLY A 91 -8.52 7.30 26.21
CA GLY A 91 -9.62 8.23 26.07
C GLY A 91 -10.74 7.83 27.03
N THR A 92 -11.21 8.76 27.84
CA THR A 92 -12.35 8.58 28.73
C THR A 92 -13.57 8.08 27.95
N SER A 93 -14.00 6.86 28.25
CA SER A 93 -15.28 6.32 27.79
C SER A 93 -16.40 6.99 28.59
N ASP A 94 -17.01 8.02 28.02
CA ASP A 94 -18.34 8.44 28.44
C ASP A 94 -19.34 7.32 28.09
N PRO A 95 -20.26 6.94 29.00
CA PRO A 95 -21.21 5.87 28.75
C PRO A 95 -22.20 6.27 27.66
N ALA A 96 -22.14 5.55 26.55
CA ALA A 96 -23.27 5.30 25.65
C ALA A 96 -24.15 6.52 25.28
N ALA A 97 -23.56 7.58 24.73
CA ALA A 97 -24.31 8.41 23.80
C ALA A 97 -24.52 7.59 22.52
N LYS A 98 -25.78 7.40 22.09
CA LYS A 98 -26.15 6.76 20.81
C LYS A 98 -25.57 7.56 19.64
N ARG A 99 -24.28 7.39 19.36
CA ARG A 99 -23.59 7.96 18.20
C ARG A 99 -24.13 7.30 16.94
N GLY A 100 -24.47 8.10 15.95
CA GLY A 100 -24.92 7.59 14.66
C GLY A 100 -23.83 6.79 13.97
N VAL A 101 -24.21 5.78 13.17
CA VAL A 101 -23.27 4.91 12.43
C VAL A 101 -22.27 5.73 11.60
N LYS A 102 -22.68 6.89 11.08
CA LYS A 102 -21.83 7.81 10.31
C LYS A 102 -20.75 8.48 11.16
N GLU A 103 -21.06 8.86 12.40
CA GLU A 103 -20.11 9.49 13.33
C GLU A 103 -19.08 8.49 13.81
N VAL A 104 -19.53 7.27 14.16
CA VAL A 104 -18.63 6.16 14.52
C VAL A 104 -17.70 5.81 13.35
N PHE A 105 -18.22 5.75 12.12
CA PHE A 105 -17.41 5.50 10.93
C PHE A 105 -16.34 6.58 10.70
N LEU A 106 -16.74 7.86 10.73
CA LEU A 106 -15.80 8.98 10.54
C LEU A 106 -14.75 9.03 11.66
N ASP A 107 -15.14 8.75 12.90
CA ASP A 107 -14.22 8.68 14.05
C ASP A 107 -13.26 7.50 13.94
N VAL A 108 -13.71 6.35 13.43
CA VAL A 108 -12.86 5.17 13.20
C VAL A 108 -11.84 5.45 12.11
N VAL A 109 -12.26 5.98 10.96
CA VAL A 109 -11.35 6.32 9.86
C VAL A 109 -10.34 7.39 10.30
N SER A 110 -10.83 8.50 10.87
CA SER A 110 -9.97 9.61 11.31
C SER A 110 -8.99 9.20 12.41
N GLY A 111 -9.45 8.47 13.43
CA GLY A 111 -8.62 8.03 14.55
C GLY A 111 -7.58 6.98 14.15
N THR A 112 -7.92 6.07 13.23
CA THR A 112 -6.99 5.04 12.75
C THR A 112 -5.80 5.69 12.02
N PHE A 113 -6.06 6.63 11.10
CA PHE A 113 -4.98 7.28 10.35
C PHE A 113 -4.11 8.20 11.21
N GLN A 114 -4.65 8.82 12.26
CA GLN A 114 -3.84 9.61 13.21
C GLN A 114 -2.78 8.77 13.90
N GLN A 115 -3.10 7.54 14.30
CA GLN A 115 -2.15 6.64 14.96
C GLN A 115 -1.08 6.10 13.99
N VAL A 116 -1.43 5.94 12.71
CA VAL A 116 -0.52 5.44 11.68
C VAL A 116 0.30 6.57 11.03
N ALA A 117 -0.03 7.84 11.28
CA ALA A 117 0.67 8.98 10.69
C ALA A 117 2.19 9.03 11.02
N PRO A 118 2.66 8.83 12.27
CA PRO A 118 4.10 8.90 12.57
C PRO A 118 4.98 7.93 11.75
N PRO A 119 4.68 6.62 11.65
CA PRO A 119 5.48 5.72 10.81
C PRO A 119 5.39 6.07 9.32
N LEU A 120 4.22 6.53 8.83
CA LEU A 120 4.09 6.98 7.43
C LEU A 120 4.91 8.23 7.13
N VAL A 121 4.97 9.18 8.06
CA VAL A 121 5.83 10.37 7.95
C VAL A 121 7.30 9.95 7.91
N ALA A 122 7.72 9.02 8.78
CA ALA A 122 9.08 8.50 8.76
C ALA A 122 9.42 7.85 7.40
N ALA A 123 8.53 7.00 6.89
CA ALA A 123 8.69 6.37 5.57
C ALA A 123 8.81 7.40 4.45
N GLY A 124 7.91 8.38 4.41
CA GLY A 124 7.92 9.46 3.44
C GLY A 124 9.18 10.33 3.53
N MET A 125 9.67 10.65 4.74
CA MET A 125 10.88 11.44 4.94
C MET A 125 12.15 10.68 4.50
N ILE A 126 12.21 9.37 4.70
CA ILE A 126 13.34 8.54 4.25
C ILE A 126 13.38 8.48 2.72
N ILE A 127 12.24 8.24 2.07
CA ILE A 127 12.14 8.27 0.61
C ILE A 127 12.43 9.69 0.09
N GLY A 128 11.98 10.73 0.79
CA GLY A 128 12.30 12.13 0.48
C GLY A 128 13.79 12.44 0.59
N LEU A 129 14.47 11.91 1.61
CA LEU A 129 15.93 12.02 1.76
C LEU A 129 16.65 11.30 0.62
N GLN A 130 16.23 10.07 0.28
CA GLN A 130 16.78 9.35 -0.86
C GLN A 130 16.63 10.17 -2.15
N ALA A 131 15.43 10.70 -2.41
CA ALA A 131 15.16 11.55 -3.55
C ALA A 131 16.06 12.80 -3.57
N LEU A 132 16.33 13.40 -2.40
CA LEU A 132 17.24 14.54 -2.27
C LEU A 132 18.70 14.15 -2.59
N LEU A 133 19.19 13.01 -2.09
CA LEU A 133 20.56 12.54 -2.34
C LEU A 133 20.79 12.16 -3.80
N LEU A 134 19.77 11.55 -4.43
CA LEU A 134 19.77 11.29 -5.88
C LEU A 134 19.77 12.60 -6.67
N LEU A 135 18.99 13.57 -6.20
CA LEU A 135 18.86 14.87 -6.84
C LEU A 135 20.16 15.69 -6.81
N THR A 136 20.88 15.67 -5.71
CA THR A 136 22.17 16.38 -5.57
C THR A 136 23.31 15.67 -6.28
N GLY A 137 23.09 14.44 -6.77
CA GLY A 137 24.13 13.59 -7.37
C GLY A 137 25.10 13.03 -6.34
N ILE A 138 24.79 13.09 -5.04
CA ILE A 138 25.61 12.50 -3.96
C ILE A 138 25.58 10.98 -4.06
N ILE A 139 24.42 10.42 -4.44
CA ILE A 139 24.27 8.99 -4.70
C ILE A 139 23.63 8.78 -6.07
N GLU A 140 23.95 7.66 -6.72
CA GLU A 140 23.30 7.21 -7.96
C GLU A 140 22.17 6.23 -7.67
N VAL A 141 21.25 6.06 -8.63
CA VAL A 141 20.09 5.16 -8.51
C VAL A 141 20.52 3.71 -8.27
N SER A 142 21.61 3.30 -8.91
CA SER A 142 22.24 1.97 -8.79
C SER A 142 23.00 1.76 -7.48
N SER A 143 23.16 2.81 -6.66
CA SER A 143 23.97 2.71 -5.44
C SER A 143 23.30 1.82 -4.39
N PRO A 144 24.06 1.02 -3.63
CA PRO A 144 23.53 0.26 -2.50
C PRO A 144 22.85 1.13 -1.45
N VAL A 145 23.32 2.37 -1.25
CA VAL A 145 22.72 3.35 -0.32
C VAL A 145 21.31 3.72 -0.77
N SER A 146 21.12 3.99 -2.06
CA SER A 146 19.79 4.25 -2.64
C SER A 146 18.85 3.05 -2.41
N ALA A 147 19.33 1.84 -2.68
CA ALA A 147 18.55 0.62 -2.46
C ALA A 147 18.14 0.43 -0.98
N VAL A 148 19.07 0.65 -0.04
CA VAL A 148 18.79 0.54 1.41
C VAL A 148 17.76 1.59 1.86
N LEU A 149 17.88 2.85 1.43
CA LEU A 149 16.91 3.88 1.80
C LEU A 149 15.52 3.59 1.24
N SER A 150 15.43 3.14 -0.01
CA SER A 150 14.17 2.68 -0.61
C SER A 150 13.59 1.50 0.16
N LEU A 151 14.40 0.51 0.53
CA LEU A 151 13.97 -0.67 1.27
C LEU A 151 13.36 -0.29 2.62
N ILE A 152 14.00 0.61 3.37
CA ILE A 152 13.50 1.05 4.67
C ILE A 152 12.16 1.78 4.51
N GLY A 153 12.07 2.72 3.57
CA GLY A 153 10.83 3.47 3.33
C GLY A 153 9.68 2.57 2.85
N ASN A 154 9.94 1.77 1.81
CA ASN A 154 8.94 0.88 1.23
C ASN A 154 8.52 -0.24 2.20
N GLY A 155 9.42 -0.71 3.07
CA GLY A 155 9.09 -1.72 4.09
C GLY A 155 8.02 -1.23 5.07
N ILE A 156 8.04 0.05 5.45
CA ILE A 156 7.00 0.63 6.31
C ILE A 156 5.66 0.74 5.58
N PHE A 157 5.68 1.12 4.30
CA PHE A 157 4.46 1.13 3.47
C PHE A 157 3.90 -0.28 3.25
N TYR A 158 4.76 -1.28 3.08
CA TYR A 158 4.37 -2.69 2.97
C TYR A 158 3.64 -3.18 4.23
N LEU A 159 4.05 -2.70 5.41
CA LEU A 159 3.42 -3.01 6.70
C LEU A 159 2.18 -2.16 7.01
N LEU A 160 1.76 -1.26 6.11
CA LEU A 160 0.61 -0.38 6.32
C LEU A 160 -0.67 -1.14 6.71
N PRO A 161 -1.03 -2.28 6.09
CA PRO A 161 -2.17 -3.11 6.52
C PRO A 161 -2.10 -3.50 8.00
N VAL A 162 -0.93 -3.88 8.50
CA VAL A 162 -0.73 -4.30 9.90
C VAL A 162 -0.86 -3.11 10.86
N LEU A 163 -0.28 -1.97 10.50
CA LEU A 163 -0.36 -0.74 11.29
C LEU A 163 -1.81 -0.23 11.38
N VAL A 164 -2.53 -0.26 10.26
CA VAL A 164 -3.95 0.11 10.20
C VAL A 164 -4.81 -0.86 10.99
N ALA A 165 -4.54 -2.16 10.93
CA ALA A 165 -5.26 -3.15 11.73
C ALA A 165 -5.10 -2.89 13.23
N PHE A 166 -3.86 -2.63 13.67
CA PHE A 166 -3.56 -2.31 15.06
C PHE A 166 -4.29 -1.05 15.53
N ALA A 167 -4.25 0.02 14.74
CA ALA A 167 -4.86 1.29 15.08
C ALA A 167 -6.41 1.23 15.04
N ALA A 168 -6.98 0.53 14.06
CA ALA A 168 -8.42 0.31 14.00
C ALA A 168 -8.92 -0.53 15.18
N ALA A 169 -8.14 -1.53 15.60
CA ALA A 169 -8.48 -2.39 16.72
C ALA A 169 -8.49 -1.63 18.05
N ASP A 170 -7.55 -0.69 18.21
CA ASP A 170 -7.56 0.22 19.35
C ASP A 170 -8.87 1.03 19.40
N LYS A 171 -9.29 1.57 18.26
CA LYS A 171 -10.50 2.39 18.17
C LYS A 171 -11.79 1.60 18.35
N LEU A 172 -11.79 0.32 17.98
CA LEU A 172 -12.92 -0.60 18.13
C LEU A 172 -12.90 -1.38 19.46
N GLU A 173 -11.94 -1.10 20.33
CA GLU A 173 -11.77 -1.72 21.65
C GLU A 173 -11.65 -3.26 21.57
N CYS A 174 -10.97 -3.77 20.54
CA CYS A 174 -10.64 -5.19 20.39
C CYS A 174 -9.14 -5.44 20.53
N ASN A 175 -8.72 -6.70 20.59
CA ASN A 175 -7.32 -7.02 20.84
C ASN A 175 -6.41 -6.58 19.68
N ARG A 176 -5.60 -5.53 19.93
CA ARG A 176 -4.72 -4.90 18.93
C ARG A 176 -3.71 -5.85 18.31
N LEU A 177 -3.13 -6.75 19.10
CA LEU A 177 -2.11 -7.69 18.63
C LEU A 177 -2.72 -8.81 17.79
N VAL A 178 -3.94 -9.24 18.13
CA VAL A 178 -4.69 -10.24 17.35
C VAL A 178 -5.10 -9.66 15.99
N ALA A 179 -5.49 -8.38 15.95
CA ALA A 179 -5.79 -7.69 14.69
C ALA A 179 -4.55 -7.54 13.81
N ALA A 180 -3.44 -7.06 14.40
CA ALA A 180 -2.16 -6.95 13.71
C ALA A 180 -1.69 -8.30 13.15
N ALA A 181 -1.78 -9.37 13.94
CA ALA A 181 -1.44 -10.72 13.50
C ALA A 181 -2.35 -11.20 12.36
N SER A 182 -3.66 -10.95 12.44
CA SER A 182 -4.61 -11.33 11.39
C SER A 182 -4.32 -10.60 10.07
N ALA A 183 -3.94 -9.32 10.13
CA ALA A 183 -3.52 -8.57 8.94
C ALA A 183 -2.15 -9.04 8.40
N ALA A 184 -1.23 -9.47 9.27
CA ALA A 184 0.05 -10.04 8.82
C ALA A 184 -0.14 -11.36 8.05
N VAL A 185 -1.17 -12.15 8.38
CA VAL A 185 -1.53 -13.35 7.61
C VAL A 185 -1.89 -12.99 6.17
N LEU A 186 -2.54 -11.85 5.92
CA LEU A 186 -2.83 -11.40 4.55
C LEU A 186 -1.56 -11.08 3.76
N LEU A 187 -0.60 -10.40 4.40
CA LEU A 187 0.69 -10.10 3.77
C LEU A 187 1.44 -11.39 3.44
N TYR A 188 1.44 -12.35 4.36
CA TYR A 188 2.05 -13.66 4.13
C TYR A 188 1.31 -14.44 3.02
N ALA A 189 -0.02 -14.42 2.99
CA ALA A 189 -0.82 -15.07 1.96
C ALA A 189 -0.54 -14.48 0.56
N SER A 190 -0.40 -13.16 0.47
CA SER A 190 0.00 -12.48 -0.77
C SER A 190 1.36 -12.98 -1.27
N TRP A 191 2.36 -12.98 -0.39
CA TRP A 191 3.70 -13.48 -0.73
C TRP A 191 3.69 -14.97 -1.09
N ALA A 192 2.96 -15.81 -0.35
CA ALA A 192 2.89 -17.25 -0.60
C ALA A 192 2.20 -17.58 -1.93
N SER A 193 1.20 -16.78 -2.31
CA SER A 193 0.54 -16.86 -3.62
C SER A 193 1.48 -16.51 -4.77
N GLU A 194 2.27 -15.44 -4.63
CA GLU A 194 3.30 -15.06 -5.62
C GLU A 194 4.37 -16.13 -5.84
N GLN A 195 4.70 -16.89 -4.79
CA GLN A 195 5.64 -18.03 -4.86
C GLN A 195 4.98 -19.32 -5.39
N GLY A 196 3.70 -19.29 -5.74
CA GLY A 196 2.94 -20.48 -6.16
C GLY A 196 2.76 -21.53 -5.07
N GLN A 197 2.94 -21.18 -3.79
CA GLN A 197 2.84 -22.12 -2.66
C GLN A 197 1.39 -22.36 -2.23
N VAL A 198 0.51 -21.40 -2.46
CA VAL A 198 -0.90 -21.46 -2.07
C VAL A 198 -1.77 -20.90 -3.19
N ASP A 199 -2.71 -21.70 -3.68
CA ASP A 199 -3.75 -21.22 -4.58
C ASP A 199 -4.89 -20.63 -3.76
N VAL A 200 -4.96 -19.30 -3.72
CA VAL A 200 -5.98 -18.57 -2.96
C VAL A 200 -7.29 -18.63 -3.75
N PRO A 201 -8.41 -19.10 -3.17
CA PRO A 201 -9.65 -19.28 -3.91
C PRO A 201 -10.10 -18.00 -4.63
N ARG A 202 -10.12 -18.02 -5.96
CA ARG A 202 -10.68 -16.95 -6.79
C ARG A 202 -12.20 -17.08 -6.77
N TRP A 203 -12.88 -16.31 -5.93
CA TRP A 203 -14.34 -16.40 -5.75
C TRP A 203 -15.16 -15.91 -6.95
N THR A 204 -14.54 -15.32 -7.97
CA THR A 204 -15.21 -14.77 -9.16
C THR A 204 -14.46 -15.14 -10.43
N ALA A 205 -15.14 -15.84 -11.34
CA ALA A 205 -14.59 -16.33 -12.62
C ALA A 205 -14.12 -15.22 -13.57
N ASP A 206 -14.62 -13.99 -13.39
CA ASP A 206 -14.29 -12.81 -14.20
C ASP A 206 -13.26 -11.86 -13.55
N TYR A 207 -12.67 -12.24 -12.42
CA TYR A 207 -11.86 -11.34 -11.61
C TYR A 207 -10.37 -11.62 -11.79
N GLN A 208 -9.81 -11.10 -12.88
CA GLN A 208 -8.39 -11.17 -13.23
C GLN A 208 -7.54 -10.12 -12.49
N ALA A 209 -7.77 -9.89 -11.19
CA ALA A 209 -6.87 -9.06 -10.41
C ALA A 209 -5.59 -9.84 -10.08
N GLU A 210 -4.44 -9.21 -10.29
CA GLU A 210 -3.12 -9.70 -9.90
C GLU A 210 -3.10 -10.10 -8.40
N PRO A 211 -2.42 -11.19 -8.01
CA PRO A 211 -2.45 -11.74 -6.65
C PRO A 211 -2.08 -10.74 -5.55
N PHE A 212 -1.27 -9.73 -5.88
CA PHE A 212 -0.76 -8.72 -4.97
C PHE A 212 -1.84 -7.84 -4.32
N LEU A 213 -2.98 -7.60 -4.99
CA LEU A 213 -3.99 -6.63 -4.53
C LEU A 213 -5.12 -7.23 -3.67
N VAL A 214 -5.31 -8.56 -3.72
CA VAL A 214 -6.48 -9.21 -3.13
C VAL A 214 -6.33 -9.40 -1.61
N GLY A 215 -5.10 -9.57 -1.11
CA GLY A 215 -4.81 -9.78 0.32
C GLY A 215 -4.60 -8.49 1.11
N ALA A 216 -3.88 -7.50 0.58
CA ALA A 216 -3.36 -6.38 1.37
C ALA A 216 -4.19 -5.07 1.27
N SER A 217 -5.39 -5.11 0.69
CA SER A 217 -6.26 -3.93 0.63
C SER A 217 -6.59 -3.39 2.02
N LEU A 218 -6.47 -2.08 2.20
CA LEU A 218 -6.87 -1.40 3.42
C LEU A 218 -8.36 -1.60 3.73
N THR A 219 -9.20 -1.73 2.69
CA THR A 219 -10.63 -2.02 2.82
C THR A 219 -10.83 -3.39 3.47
N THR A 220 -10.11 -4.42 2.99
CA THR A 220 -10.14 -5.77 3.56
C THR A 220 -9.72 -5.77 5.03
N VAL A 221 -8.65 -5.04 5.37
CA VAL A 221 -8.17 -4.91 6.74
C VAL A 221 -9.22 -4.30 7.67
N VAL A 222 -9.87 -3.21 7.25
CA VAL A 222 -10.90 -2.56 8.07
C VAL A 222 -12.08 -3.50 8.32
N LEU A 223 -12.54 -4.22 7.28
CA LEU A 223 -13.59 -5.23 7.42
C LEU A 223 -13.18 -6.36 8.39
N MET A 224 -11.93 -6.80 8.34
CA MET A 224 -11.40 -7.79 9.26
C MET A 224 -11.46 -7.31 10.71
N VAL A 225 -10.99 -6.10 11.02
CA VAL A 225 -11.01 -5.60 12.40
C VAL A 225 -12.44 -5.36 12.90
N VAL A 226 -13.33 -4.87 12.04
CA VAL A 226 -14.76 -4.77 12.38
C VAL A 226 -15.33 -6.14 12.72
N SER A 227 -15.04 -7.17 11.90
CA SER A 227 -15.49 -8.53 12.17
C SER A 227 -14.89 -9.09 13.48
N GLN A 228 -13.63 -8.79 13.76
CA GLN A 228 -12.93 -9.19 14.98
C GLN A 228 -13.64 -8.68 16.23
N ALA A 229 -14.08 -7.41 16.22
CA ALA A 229 -14.83 -6.84 17.35
C ALA A 229 -16.10 -7.63 17.69
N TYR A 230 -16.79 -8.21 16.70
CA TYR A 230 -17.94 -9.09 16.94
C TYR A 230 -17.52 -10.51 17.35
N VAL A 231 -16.53 -11.09 16.67
CA VAL A 231 -16.03 -12.46 16.92
C VAL A 231 -15.46 -12.59 18.32
N GLU A 232 -14.60 -11.66 18.77
CA GLU A 232 -14.02 -11.68 20.12
C GLU A 232 -15.09 -11.57 21.20
N ARG A 233 -16.07 -10.68 21.02
CA ARG A 233 -17.19 -10.51 21.97
C ARG A 233 -18.03 -11.78 22.06
N PHE A 234 -18.26 -12.46 20.96
CA PHE A 234 -18.98 -13.74 20.93
C PHE A 234 -18.17 -14.85 21.60
N LEU A 235 -16.90 -15.02 21.23
CA LEU A 235 -16.03 -16.06 21.80
C LEU A 235 -15.81 -15.88 23.29
N ASN A 236 -15.69 -14.66 23.80
CA ASN A 236 -15.59 -14.40 25.24
C ASN A 236 -16.86 -14.80 26.01
N LYS A 237 -18.03 -14.80 25.37
CA LYS A 237 -19.28 -15.29 25.98
C LYS A 237 -19.39 -16.81 25.96
N VAL A 238 -18.96 -17.45 24.88
CA VAL A 238 -19.13 -18.90 24.66
C VAL A 238 -18.02 -19.73 25.32
N VAL A 239 -16.78 -19.24 25.30
CA VAL A 239 -15.61 -19.99 25.78
C VAL A 239 -15.53 -19.93 27.31
N PRO A 240 -15.40 -21.09 28.01
CA PRO A 240 -15.21 -21.14 29.46
C PRO A 240 -13.95 -20.39 29.91
N ALA A 241 -14.00 -19.73 31.08
CA ALA A 241 -12.93 -18.85 31.57
C ALA A 241 -11.53 -19.50 31.58
N SER A 242 -11.44 -20.80 31.89
CA SER A 242 -10.19 -21.56 31.90
C SER A 242 -9.50 -21.67 30.54
N LEU A 243 -10.27 -21.63 29.44
CA LEU A 243 -9.76 -21.81 28.08
C LEU A 243 -9.66 -20.50 27.29
N ARG A 244 -10.16 -19.38 27.84
CA ARG A 244 -10.24 -18.09 27.12
C ARG A 244 -8.88 -17.61 26.63
N LEU A 245 -7.83 -17.75 27.44
CA LEU A 245 -6.50 -17.26 27.08
C LEU A 245 -5.93 -17.93 25.82
N ALA A 246 -6.21 -19.21 25.62
CA ALA A 246 -5.71 -19.96 24.47
C ALA A 246 -6.68 -19.94 23.29
N LEU A 247 -7.95 -20.24 23.56
CA LEU A 247 -8.93 -20.46 22.49
C LEU A 247 -9.47 -19.16 21.90
N VAL A 248 -9.66 -18.09 22.68
CA VAL A 248 -10.25 -16.86 22.14
C VAL A 248 -9.33 -16.23 21.09
N PRO A 249 -8.02 -15.99 21.33
CA PRO A 249 -7.13 -15.44 20.31
C PRO A 249 -6.97 -16.39 19.11
N MET A 250 -6.80 -17.69 19.35
CA MET A 250 -6.63 -18.68 18.28
C MET A 250 -7.84 -18.72 17.33
N LEU A 251 -9.04 -18.88 17.88
CA LEU A 251 -10.27 -18.95 17.09
C LEU A 251 -10.56 -17.62 16.40
N THR A 252 -10.25 -16.50 17.06
CA THR A 252 -10.39 -15.17 16.45
C THR A 252 -9.51 -15.05 15.21
N VAL A 253 -8.21 -15.37 15.30
CA VAL A 253 -7.32 -15.32 14.12
C VAL A 253 -7.80 -16.27 13.02
N VAL A 254 -8.15 -17.51 13.35
CA VAL A 254 -8.63 -18.50 12.36
C VAL A 254 -9.85 -17.97 11.61
N VAL A 255 -10.83 -17.42 12.33
CA VAL A 255 -12.05 -16.89 11.71
C VAL A 255 -11.77 -15.60 10.94
N VAL A 256 -11.11 -14.63 11.56
CA VAL A 256 -10.92 -13.29 10.99
C VAL A 256 -9.94 -13.32 9.81
N ALA A 257 -8.81 -14.03 9.93
CA ALA A 257 -7.86 -14.17 8.82
C ALA A 257 -8.43 -15.06 7.71
N GLY A 258 -9.16 -16.12 8.04
CA GLY A 258 -9.85 -16.96 7.06
C GLY A 258 -10.89 -16.18 6.25
N LEU A 259 -11.72 -15.36 6.91
CA LEU A 259 -12.64 -14.44 6.25
C LEU A 259 -11.89 -13.36 5.46
N GLY A 260 -10.76 -12.88 6.00
CA GLY A 260 -9.85 -11.94 5.36
C GLY A 260 -9.41 -12.39 3.97
N ILE A 261 -8.85 -13.60 3.88
CA ILE A 261 -8.30 -14.17 2.65
C ILE A 261 -9.39 -14.58 1.64
N THR A 262 -10.63 -14.77 2.10
CA THR A 262 -11.75 -15.24 1.26
C THR A 262 -12.79 -14.15 1.00
N ALA A 263 -13.75 -13.99 1.91
CA ALA A 263 -14.92 -13.13 1.72
C ALA A 263 -14.57 -11.64 1.73
N PHE A 264 -13.71 -11.20 2.65
CA PHE A 264 -13.35 -9.79 2.77
C PHE A 264 -12.38 -9.35 1.68
N ALA A 265 -11.50 -10.24 1.22
CA ALA A 265 -10.69 -9.99 0.03
C ALA A 265 -11.59 -9.69 -1.19
N ALA A 266 -12.60 -10.53 -1.45
CA ALA A 266 -13.56 -10.30 -2.54
C ALA A 266 -14.37 -9.00 -2.35
N ALA A 267 -14.89 -8.77 -1.15
CA ALA A 267 -15.67 -7.57 -0.84
C ALA A 267 -14.83 -6.28 -0.93
N GLY A 268 -13.61 -6.31 -0.40
CA GLY A 268 -12.65 -5.21 -0.47
C GLY A 268 -12.31 -4.89 -1.92
N SER A 269 -12.03 -5.92 -2.73
CA SER A 269 -11.70 -5.76 -4.14
C SER A 269 -12.87 -5.19 -4.96
N PHE A 270 -14.11 -5.59 -4.65
CA PHE A 270 -15.30 -4.98 -5.24
C PHE A 270 -15.34 -3.48 -4.96
N VAL A 271 -15.25 -3.09 -3.68
CA VAL A 271 -15.25 -1.68 -3.25
C VAL A 271 -14.10 -0.90 -3.90
N ASP A 272 -12.90 -1.48 -3.91
CA ASP A 272 -11.71 -0.85 -4.48
C ASP A 272 -11.86 -0.67 -6.00
N THR A 273 -12.48 -1.61 -6.72
CA THR A 273 -12.70 -1.49 -8.18
C THR A 273 -13.59 -0.30 -8.52
N TYR A 274 -14.73 -0.17 -7.84
CA TYR A 274 -15.61 0.99 -8.05
C TYR A 274 -14.94 2.29 -7.63
N LEU A 275 -14.16 2.26 -6.55
CA LEU A 275 -13.38 3.41 -6.11
C LEU A 275 -12.35 3.80 -7.16
N VAL A 276 -11.61 2.86 -7.75
CA VAL A 276 -10.66 3.12 -8.85
C VAL A 276 -11.38 3.69 -10.05
N VAL A 277 -12.52 3.13 -10.46
CA VAL A 277 -13.31 3.66 -11.59
C VAL A 277 -13.74 5.10 -11.32
N PHE A 278 -14.24 5.39 -10.12
CA PHE A 278 -14.65 6.73 -9.71
C PHE A 278 -13.48 7.71 -9.65
N LEU A 279 -12.37 7.32 -9.01
CA LEU A 279 -11.15 8.15 -8.93
C LEU A 279 -10.55 8.38 -10.31
N ARG A 280 -10.59 7.38 -11.20
CA ARG A 280 -10.14 7.50 -12.59
C ARG A 280 -11.07 8.40 -13.40
N PHE A 281 -12.37 8.32 -13.20
CA PHE A 281 -13.34 9.26 -13.78
C PHE A 281 -13.05 10.70 -13.37
N LEU A 282 -12.84 10.93 -12.07
CA LEU A 282 -12.43 12.24 -11.54
C LEU A 282 -11.09 12.68 -12.16
N ALA A 283 -10.11 11.78 -12.26
CA ALA A 283 -8.79 12.08 -12.80
C ALA A 283 -8.76 12.32 -14.32
N THR A 284 -9.77 11.85 -15.08
CA THR A 284 -9.80 11.98 -16.55
C THR A 284 -10.80 13.04 -17.02
N THR A 285 -12.00 13.08 -16.44
CA THR A 285 -13.06 14.02 -16.83
C THR A 285 -12.90 15.38 -16.17
N ALA A 286 -12.43 15.39 -14.93
CA ALA A 286 -12.32 16.61 -14.13
C ALA A 286 -11.00 16.64 -13.35
N ALA A 287 -9.88 16.28 -13.99
CA ALA A 287 -8.57 16.12 -13.34
C ALA A 287 -8.16 17.30 -12.45
N TRP A 288 -8.54 18.51 -12.85
CA TRP A 288 -8.27 19.76 -12.14
C TRP A 288 -9.13 19.94 -10.89
N LEU A 289 -10.35 19.40 -10.86
CA LEU A 289 -11.37 19.72 -9.86
C LEU A 289 -11.02 19.13 -8.48
N PRO A 290 -10.68 17.83 -8.32
CA PRO A 290 -10.28 17.29 -7.02
C PRO A 290 -9.07 18.03 -6.42
N ALA A 291 -8.01 18.23 -7.21
CA ALA A 291 -6.82 18.94 -6.75
C ALA A 291 -7.12 20.39 -6.36
N MET A 292 -7.98 21.08 -7.12
CA MET A 292 -8.44 22.43 -6.81
C MET A 292 -9.22 22.47 -5.48
N LEU A 293 -10.15 21.53 -5.28
CA LEU A 293 -10.94 21.44 -4.04
C LEU A 293 -10.05 21.16 -2.83
N ILE A 294 -9.07 20.25 -2.95
CA ILE A 294 -8.09 20.04 -1.90
C ILE A 294 -7.29 21.32 -1.67
N GLY A 295 -6.73 21.95 -2.71
CA GLY A 295 -5.93 23.17 -2.56
C GLY A 295 -6.69 24.32 -1.90
N ALA A 296 -7.97 24.49 -2.22
CA ALA A 296 -8.81 25.54 -1.66
C ALA A 296 -9.22 25.26 -0.20
N PHE A 297 -9.56 24.01 0.12
CA PHE A 297 -10.18 23.66 1.41
C PHE A 297 -9.25 22.94 2.39
N LEU A 298 -8.01 22.61 2.01
CA LEU A 298 -7.06 21.93 2.90
C LEU A 298 -6.88 22.64 4.25
N PRO A 299 -6.76 23.98 4.36
CA PRO A 299 -6.69 24.64 5.68
C PRO A 299 -7.92 24.34 6.56
N LEU A 300 -9.12 24.32 5.98
CA LEU A 300 -10.36 24.01 6.71
C LEU A 300 -10.41 22.52 7.12
N LEU A 301 -9.94 21.63 6.23
CA LEU A 301 -9.83 20.20 6.50
C LEU A 301 -8.77 19.90 7.56
N VAL A 302 -7.71 20.70 7.65
CA VAL A 302 -6.68 20.62 8.69
C VAL A 302 -7.26 21.02 10.04
N MET A 303 -7.95 22.15 10.13
CA MET A 303 -8.61 22.61 11.36
C MET A 303 -9.61 21.59 11.92
N ARG A 304 -10.30 20.86 11.04
CA ARG A 304 -11.28 19.82 11.42
C ARG A 304 -10.68 18.41 11.51
N GLY A 305 -9.38 18.24 11.28
CA GLY A 305 -8.72 16.92 11.24
C GLY A 305 -9.07 16.03 10.04
N LEU A 306 -10.08 16.39 9.24
CA LEU A 306 -10.58 15.62 8.10
C LEU A 306 -9.56 15.40 6.99
N HIS A 307 -8.53 16.24 6.89
CA HIS A 307 -7.43 16.07 5.92
C HIS A 307 -6.72 14.71 6.02
N GLN A 308 -6.68 14.08 7.19
CA GLN A 308 -6.05 12.76 7.38
C GLN A 308 -6.82 11.66 6.64
N ALA A 309 -8.16 11.70 6.67
CA ALA A 309 -8.99 10.79 5.91
C ALA A 309 -8.85 11.00 4.39
N VAL A 310 -8.59 12.23 3.96
CA VAL A 310 -8.38 12.54 2.54
C VAL A 310 -6.97 12.14 2.08
N ALA A 311 -5.96 12.33 2.93
CA ALA A 311 -4.59 11.86 2.70
C ALA A 311 -4.55 10.33 2.57
N ALA A 312 -5.31 9.63 3.40
CA ALA A 312 -5.48 8.19 3.31
C ALA A 312 -6.01 7.73 1.94
N CYS A 313 -7.03 8.41 1.41
CA CYS A 313 -7.55 8.12 0.08
C CYS A 313 -6.48 8.30 -1.02
N ALA A 314 -5.53 9.23 -0.84
CA ALA A 314 -4.44 9.42 -1.78
C ALA A 314 -3.37 8.33 -1.68
N VAL A 315 -3.04 7.86 -0.47
CA VAL A 315 -2.18 6.67 -0.30
C VAL A 315 -2.82 5.44 -0.94
N LEU A 316 -4.13 5.27 -0.77
CA LEU A 316 -4.89 4.21 -1.43
C LEU A 316 -4.87 4.38 -2.96
N GLN A 317 -4.96 5.61 -3.47
CA GLN A 317 -4.86 5.87 -4.90
C GLN A 317 -3.46 5.53 -5.46
N ILE A 318 -2.39 5.86 -4.73
CA ILE A 318 -1.03 5.45 -5.10
C ILE A 318 -0.94 3.92 -5.14
N ALA A 319 -1.51 3.23 -4.17
CA ALA A 319 -1.51 1.76 -4.15
C ALA A 319 -2.28 1.14 -5.33
N LEU A 320 -3.42 1.73 -5.73
CA LEU A 320 -4.31 1.17 -6.74
C LEU A 320 -3.95 1.53 -8.19
N ILE A 321 -3.51 2.78 -8.42
CA ILE A 321 -3.23 3.30 -9.77
C ILE A 321 -1.81 3.84 -9.95
N GLY A 322 -0.96 3.74 -8.91
CA GLY A 322 0.44 4.17 -8.95
C GLY A 322 0.66 5.67 -8.85
N VAL A 323 -0.39 6.49 -8.81
CA VAL A 323 -0.31 7.96 -8.81
C VAL A 323 -1.30 8.58 -7.84
N ASP A 324 -0.90 9.68 -7.20
CA ASP A 324 -1.79 10.59 -6.48
C ASP A 324 -2.18 11.74 -7.41
N SER A 325 -3.47 11.81 -7.77
CA SER A 325 -3.97 12.80 -8.72
C SER A 325 -4.64 14.00 -8.06
N PHE A 326 -4.83 14.00 -6.73
CA PHE A 326 -5.65 15.04 -6.09
C PHE A 326 -5.05 15.60 -4.80
N PHE A 327 -4.59 14.77 -3.87
CA PHE A 327 -4.22 15.24 -2.54
C PHE A 327 -2.88 15.95 -2.59
N GLY A 328 -1.85 15.30 -3.13
CA GLY A 328 -0.50 15.84 -3.29
C GLY A 328 -0.49 17.13 -4.11
N PRO A 329 -1.04 17.15 -5.34
CA PRO A 329 -1.14 18.37 -6.14
C PRO A 329 -1.91 19.50 -5.43
N GLY A 330 -3.03 19.19 -4.77
CA GLY A 330 -3.80 20.20 -4.02
C GLY A 330 -3.07 20.71 -2.79
N ALA A 331 -2.49 19.81 -2.00
CA ALA A 331 -1.72 20.14 -0.80
C ALA A 331 -0.47 20.95 -1.12
N LEU A 332 0.18 20.66 -2.25
CA LEU A 332 1.28 21.46 -2.78
C LEU A 332 0.85 22.93 -2.91
N VAL A 333 -0.22 23.19 -3.67
CA VAL A 333 -0.70 24.56 -3.93
C VAL A 333 -1.16 25.24 -2.65
N SER A 334 -1.89 24.53 -1.78
CA SER A 334 -2.30 25.06 -0.46
C SER A 334 -1.09 25.46 0.38
N ASN A 335 -0.09 24.60 0.49
CA ASN A 335 1.10 24.85 1.29
C ASN A 335 1.91 26.03 0.72
N PHE A 336 1.97 26.19 -0.60
CA PHE A 336 2.56 27.37 -1.23
C PHE A 336 1.78 28.65 -0.89
N ALA A 337 0.46 28.64 -1.03
CA ALA A 337 -0.37 29.79 -0.71
C ALA A 337 -0.18 30.22 0.75
N GLN A 338 -0.16 29.25 1.68
CA GLN A 338 0.10 29.49 3.09
C GLN A 338 1.53 30.02 3.35
N ALA A 339 2.55 29.45 2.71
CA ALA A 339 3.92 29.92 2.84
C ALA A 339 4.12 31.34 2.29
N THR A 340 3.47 31.67 1.17
CA THR A 340 3.46 33.04 0.63
C THR A 340 2.75 34.00 1.58
N ALA A 341 1.58 33.63 2.11
CA ALA A 341 0.86 34.45 3.08
C ALA A 341 1.68 34.69 4.35
N ALA A 342 2.31 33.64 4.88
CA ALA A 342 3.18 33.72 6.05
C ALA A 342 4.44 34.57 5.78
N GLY A 343 5.04 34.45 4.59
CA GLY A 343 6.17 35.28 4.18
C GLY A 343 5.80 36.75 4.04
N VAL A 344 4.66 37.07 3.41
CA VAL A 344 4.15 38.44 3.32
C VAL A 344 3.85 38.99 4.71
N MET A 345 3.24 38.19 5.59
CA MET A 345 3.01 38.54 6.99
C MET A 345 4.32 38.83 7.73
N ALA A 346 5.37 38.01 7.55
CA ALA A 346 6.67 38.24 8.17
C ALA A 346 7.36 39.53 7.69
N LEU A 347 7.19 39.90 6.42
CA LEU A 347 7.71 41.16 5.88
C LEU A 347 6.94 42.39 6.40
N ARG A 348 5.64 42.24 6.72
CA ARG A 348 4.77 43.33 7.19
C ARG A 348 4.63 43.44 8.71
N SER A 349 4.77 42.33 9.44
CA SER A 349 4.53 42.26 10.88
C SER A 349 5.76 42.73 11.66
N ARG A 350 5.55 43.51 12.72
CA ARG A 350 6.59 43.87 13.69
C ARG A 350 6.71 42.88 14.85
N ASP A 351 5.84 41.86 14.89
CA ASP A 351 5.82 40.87 15.96
C ASP A 351 6.88 39.79 15.74
N ARG A 352 7.86 39.74 16.65
CA ARG A 352 8.96 38.77 16.60
C ARG A 352 8.51 37.34 16.90
N ALA A 353 7.34 37.14 17.51
CA ALA A 353 6.80 35.80 17.78
C ALA A 353 6.32 35.09 16.50
N LEU A 354 5.95 35.83 15.46
CA LEU A 354 5.44 35.28 14.19
C LEU A 354 6.56 34.93 13.19
N LEU A 355 7.77 35.44 13.41
CA LEU A 355 8.90 35.28 12.49
C LEU A 355 9.37 33.82 12.36
N PRO A 356 9.51 33.02 13.46
CA PRO A 356 9.94 31.62 13.35
C PRO A 356 8.94 30.77 12.56
N LEU A 357 7.64 31.02 12.73
CA LEU A 357 6.58 30.31 12.01
C LEU A 357 6.66 30.57 10.50
N ALA A 358 6.82 31.83 10.10
CA ALA A 358 6.93 32.19 8.70
C ALA A 358 8.22 31.64 8.05
N VAL A 359 9.34 31.66 8.76
CA VAL A 359 10.61 31.08 8.27
C VAL A 359 10.46 29.58 8.05
N ALA A 360 9.83 28.85 8.98
CA ALA A 360 9.60 27.41 8.83
C ALA A 360 8.73 27.08 7.60
N MET A 361 7.65 27.85 7.38
CA MET A 361 6.75 27.65 6.23
C MET A 361 7.43 27.99 4.89
N LEU A 362 8.20 29.07 4.84
CA LEU A 362 8.97 29.45 3.66
C LEU A 362 10.06 28.42 3.31
N LEU A 363 10.77 27.91 4.32
CA LEU A 363 11.79 26.87 4.12
C LEU A 363 11.16 25.61 3.52
N THR A 364 10.01 25.19 4.07
CA THR A 364 9.25 24.04 3.58
C THR A 364 8.80 24.23 2.12
N ALA A 365 8.32 25.42 1.77
CA ALA A 365 7.94 25.76 0.40
C ALA A 365 9.14 25.72 -0.56
N VAL A 366 10.28 26.31 -0.18
CA VAL A 366 11.50 26.31 -1.01
C VAL A 366 12.00 24.89 -1.26
N LEU A 367 12.08 24.06 -0.22
CA LEU A 367 12.43 22.64 -0.34
C LEU A 367 11.48 21.93 -1.30
N THR A 368 10.18 22.19 -1.19
CA THR A 368 9.19 21.56 -2.07
C THR A 368 9.35 21.98 -3.55
N ILE A 369 9.70 23.24 -3.83
CA ILE A 369 10.00 23.71 -5.21
C ILE A 369 11.27 23.04 -5.73
N THR A 370 12.34 23.02 -4.93
CA THR A 370 13.65 22.54 -5.38
C THR A 370 13.64 21.04 -5.63
N LEU A 371 12.98 20.25 -4.77
CA LEU A 371 12.74 18.83 -4.99
C LEU A 371 11.75 18.61 -6.15
N GLY A 372 10.63 19.32 -6.17
CA GLY A 372 9.57 19.13 -7.18
C GLY A 372 9.96 19.51 -8.60
N ARG A 373 10.84 20.50 -8.80
CA ARG A 373 11.28 20.94 -10.14
C ARG A 373 12.22 19.97 -10.85
N ARG A 374 12.86 19.04 -10.13
CA ARG A 374 13.80 18.08 -10.75
C ARG A 374 13.28 16.64 -10.81
N VAL A 375 12.20 16.32 -10.09
CA VAL A 375 11.36 15.14 -10.40
C VAL A 375 10.73 15.24 -11.80
N LYS A 376 10.65 16.45 -12.37
CA LYS A 376 10.31 16.71 -13.79
C LYS A 376 11.33 16.21 -14.83
N ARG A 377 12.40 15.51 -14.43
CA ARG A 377 13.20 14.65 -15.34
C ARG A 377 12.69 13.20 -15.40
N THR A 378 11.48 12.98 -14.91
CA THR A 378 10.56 11.94 -15.38
C THR A 378 9.39 12.70 -16.01
N PRO A 379 8.98 12.40 -17.25
CA PRO A 379 8.00 13.21 -17.96
C PRO A 379 6.70 13.24 -17.16
N SER A 380 6.31 14.45 -16.74
CA SER A 380 4.95 14.71 -16.29
C SER A 380 4.00 14.35 -17.42
N VAL A 381 3.03 13.49 -17.14
CA VAL A 381 1.84 13.36 -17.99
C VAL A 381 1.08 14.68 -17.86
N THR A 382 1.46 15.64 -18.68
CA THR A 382 0.51 16.67 -19.11
C THR A 382 -0.59 15.90 -19.84
N PRO A 383 -1.88 16.04 -19.48
CA PRO A 383 -2.92 15.55 -20.35
C PRO A 383 -2.71 16.28 -21.68
N ALA A 384 -2.34 15.52 -22.72
CA ALA A 384 -2.41 16.02 -24.07
C ALA A 384 -3.83 16.58 -24.23
N ALA A 385 -3.93 17.86 -24.57
CA ALA A 385 -5.19 18.44 -24.97
C ALA A 385 -5.77 17.50 -26.03
N GLU A 386 -6.93 16.91 -25.74
CA GLU A 386 -7.73 16.21 -26.74
C GLU A 386 -8.05 17.24 -27.82
N THR A 387 -7.27 17.20 -28.90
CA THR A 387 -7.75 17.67 -30.18
C THR A 387 -8.85 16.70 -30.57
N LYS A 388 -10.09 17.17 -30.55
CA LYS A 388 -11.22 16.49 -31.18
C LYS A 388 -10.80 16.07 -32.58
N HIS A 389 -10.52 14.79 -32.78
CA HIS A 389 -10.44 14.19 -34.09
C HIS A 389 -11.80 13.56 -34.43
N PRO A 390 -12.21 13.62 -35.71
CA PRO A 390 -13.51 13.20 -36.15
C PRO A 390 -13.69 11.69 -35.94
N ALA A 391 -14.94 11.27 -35.74
CA ALA A 391 -15.30 9.87 -35.58
C ALA A 391 -14.70 9.02 -36.71
N ALA A 392 -13.78 8.12 -36.33
CA ALA A 392 -13.13 7.21 -37.25
C ALA A 392 -13.96 5.93 -37.47
N ASP A 393 -13.89 5.43 -38.70
CA ASP A 393 -14.72 4.39 -39.33
C ASP A 393 -14.71 3.04 -38.57
N PRO A 394 -15.88 2.45 -38.24
CA PRO A 394 -16.00 1.19 -37.48
C PRO A 394 -15.47 -0.08 -38.17
N THR A 395 -14.95 0.00 -39.40
CA THR A 395 -14.37 -1.15 -40.13
C THR A 395 -12.84 -1.22 -40.12
N ALA A 396 -12.14 -0.28 -39.49
CA ALA A 396 -10.67 -0.24 -39.48
C ALA A 396 -10.05 -1.41 -38.67
N ARG A 397 -9.10 -2.14 -39.27
CA ARG A 397 -8.25 -3.15 -38.61
C ARG A 397 -6.88 -2.54 -38.36
N SER A 398 -6.40 -2.60 -37.13
CA SER A 398 -5.02 -2.20 -36.82
C SER A 398 -4.06 -3.31 -37.25
N SER A 399 -3.06 -2.96 -38.06
CA SER A 399 -2.02 -3.87 -38.54
C SER A 399 -0.74 -3.66 -37.73
N PHE A 400 -0.04 -4.74 -37.41
CA PHE A 400 1.23 -4.70 -36.70
C PHE A 400 2.31 -5.40 -37.51
N SER A 401 3.48 -4.78 -37.61
CA SER A 401 4.63 -5.29 -38.36
C SER A 401 5.67 -5.97 -37.48
N SER A 402 6.51 -6.80 -38.09
CA SER A 402 7.61 -7.47 -37.43
C SER A 402 8.63 -6.43 -36.97
N PRO A 403 9.06 -6.46 -35.71
CA PRO A 403 10.04 -5.52 -35.19
C PRO A 403 11.46 -5.84 -35.65
N CYS A 404 11.73 -7.04 -36.16
CA CYS A 404 13.04 -7.45 -36.62
C CYS A 404 12.94 -8.44 -37.80
N ASN A 405 14.05 -8.65 -38.51
CA ASN A 405 14.15 -9.77 -39.45
C ASN A 405 14.29 -11.07 -38.66
N GLY A 406 13.70 -12.16 -39.16
CA GLY A 406 13.77 -13.42 -38.45
C GLY A 406 12.79 -14.48 -38.94
N THR A 407 12.44 -15.39 -38.04
CA THR A 407 11.39 -16.40 -38.26
C THR A 407 10.23 -16.14 -37.31
N LEU A 408 9.04 -15.86 -37.85
CA LEU A 408 7.81 -15.77 -37.09
C LEU A 408 7.44 -17.15 -36.55
N VAL A 409 7.24 -17.24 -35.24
CA VAL A 409 6.80 -18.43 -34.52
C VAL A 409 5.47 -18.16 -33.84
N ALA A 410 4.65 -19.19 -33.74
CA ALA A 410 3.41 -19.10 -32.96
C ALA A 410 3.74 -18.89 -31.48
N LEU A 411 2.90 -18.14 -30.76
CA LEU A 411 3.17 -17.80 -29.36
C LEU A 411 3.32 -19.05 -28.47
N ASP A 412 2.52 -20.08 -28.72
CA ASP A 412 2.56 -21.37 -28.02
C ASP A 412 3.84 -22.20 -28.26
N GLN A 413 4.64 -21.84 -29.27
CA GLN A 413 5.93 -22.45 -29.58
C GLN A 413 7.12 -21.68 -28.98
N VAL A 414 6.86 -20.52 -28.36
CA VAL A 414 7.89 -19.75 -27.65
C VAL A 414 8.31 -20.54 -26.41
N LYS A 415 9.63 -20.68 -26.19
CA LYS A 415 10.21 -21.50 -25.10
C LYS A 415 10.18 -20.79 -23.74
N ASP A 416 9.01 -20.25 -23.37
CA ASP A 416 8.77 -19.59 -22.10
C ASP A 416 7.31 -19.81 -21.66
N PRO A 417 7.05 -20.38 -20.48
CA PRO A 417 5.69 -20.65 -19.99
C PRO A 417 4.84 -19.39 -19.76
N VAL A 418 5.43 -18.24 -19.41
CA VAL A 418 4.68 -17.00 -19.14
C VAL A 418 4.08 -16.45 -20.42
N PHE A 419 4.86 -16.49 -21.51
CA PHE A 419 4.42 -16.00 -22.81
C PHE A 419 3.63 -17.03 -23.62
N SER A 420 4.07 -18.30 -23.65
CA SER A 420 3.44 -19.35 -24.48
C SER A 420 2.03 -19.76 -24.03
N THR A 421 1.71 -19.56 -22.74
CA THR A 421 0.35 -19.78 -22.22
C THR A 421 -0.62 -18.66 -22.60
N GLY A 422 -0.13 -17.54 -23.14
CA GLY A 422 -0.95 -16.37 -23.48
C GLY A 422 -1.44 -15.60 -22.25
N ALA A 423 -0.88 -15.84 -21.06
CA ALA A 423 -1.30 -15.18 -19.82
C ALA A 423 -1.24 -13.64 -19.89
N MET A 424 -0.26 -13.11 -20.64
CA MET A 424 -0.11 -11.65 -20.87
C MET A 424 -0.94 -11.12 -22.05
N GLY A 425 -1.61 -12.01 -22.79
CA GLY A 425 -2.42 -11.72 -23.97
C GLY A 425 -2.02 -12.51 -25.22
N PRO A 426 -2.84 -12.45 -26.29
CA PRO A 426 -2.52 -13.05 -27.57
C PRO A 426 -1.38 -12.29 -28.26
N GLY A 427 -0.62 -13.00 -29.07
CA GLY A 427 0.60 -12.46 -29.64
C GLY A 427 1.31 -13.43 -30.58
N VAL A 428 2.55 -13.11 -30.89
CA VAL A 428 3.47 -13.90 -31.73
C VAL A 428 4.90 -13.75 -31.20
N GLY A 429 5.76 -14.73 -31.51
CA GLY A 429 7.20 -14.61 -31.31
C GLY A 429 7.92 -14.45 -32.65
N VAL A 430 9.08 -13.81 -32.64
CA VAL A 430 10.00 -13.73 -33.78
C VAL A 430 11.37 -14.13 -33.29
N GLU A 431 11.95 -15.18 -33.89
CA GLU A 431 13.35 -15.54 -33.66
C GLU A 431 14.22 -14.61 -34.51
N PRO A 432 14.92 -13.63 -33.90
CA PRO A 432 15.58 -12.57 -34.65
C PRO A 432 16.85 -13.08 -35.36
N SER A 433 17.08 -12.59 -36.58
CA SER A 433 18.34 -12.77 -37.31
C SER A 433 19.30 -11.59 -37.14
N ASP A 434 18.82 -10.44 -36.65
CA ASP A 434 19.61 -9.27 -36.33
C ASP A 434 19.13 -8.56 -35.06
N GLY A 435 20.02 -7.74 -34.49
CA GLY A 435 19.81 -7.09 -33.20
C GLY A 435 19.04 -5.77 -33.26
N THR A 436 18.53 -5.34 -34.42
CA THR A 436 17.85 -4.03 -34.53
C THR A 436 16.36 -4.21 -34.36
N ILE A 437 15.81 -3.73 -33.24
CA ILE A 437 14.40 -3.89 -32.91
C ILE A 437 13.66 -2.60 -33.23
N LEU A 438 12.66 -2.68 -34.10
CA LEU A 438 11.87 -1.58 -34.62
C LEU A 438 10.47 -1.52 -33.99
N ALA A 439 9.84 -0.36 -34.08
CA ALA A 439 8.47 -0.15 -33.65
C ALA A 439 7.49 -0.88 -34.59
N PRO A 440 6.65 -1.79 -34.09
CA PRO A 440 5.71 -2.57 -34.92
C PRO A 440 4.47 -1.76 -35.36
N CYS A 441 4.32 -0.53 -34.86
CA CYS A 441 3.25 0.40 -35.21
C CYS A 441 3.63 1.82 -34.80
N SER A 442 3.06 2.82 -35.48
CA SER A 442 3.11 4.21 -35.02
C SER A 442 2.28 4.40 -33.76
N GLY A 443 2.85 5.06 -32.74
CA GLY A 443 2.17 5.19 -31.45
C GLY A 443 3.01 5.84 -30.36
N THR A 444 2.47 5.88 -29.15
CA THR A 444 3.17 6.43 -27.97
C THR A 444 3.72 5.29 -27.12
N VAL A 445 5.01 5.34 -26.79
CA VAL A 445 5.68 4.41 -25.87
C VAL A 445 5.17 4.68 -24.45
N LEU A 446 4.26 3.85 -23.95
CA LEU A 446 3.69 3.93 -22.61
C LEU A 446 4.67 3.47 -21.52
N VAL A 447 5.46 2.46 -21.85
CA VAL A 447 6.42 1.83 -20.95
C VAL A 447 7.69 1.56 -21.75
N ALA A 448 8.83 1.93 -21.18
CA ALA A 448 10.14 1.53 -21.65
C ALA A 448 10.92 1.11 -20.40
N MET A 449 11.36 -0.15 -20.35
CA MET A 449 12.12 -0.64 -19.20
C MET A 449 13.51 0.00 -19.18
N ASN A 450 14.00 0.39 -18.00
CA ASN A 450 15.32 1.02 -17.86
C ASN A 450 16.47 0.12 -18.36
N THR A 451 16.25 -1.20 -18.35
CA THR A 451 17.19 -2.20 -18.88
C THR A 451 17.07 -2.41 -20.39
N GLY A 452 16.17 -1.73 -21.09
CA GLY A 452 16.08 -1.72 -22.56
C GLY A 452 15.46 -2.96 -23.21
N HIS A 453 15.04 -3.96 -22.43
CA HIS A 453 14.52 -5.23 -22.94
C HIS A 453 13.03 -5.23 -23.32
N ALA A 454 12.25 -4.21 -22.93
CA ALA A 454 10.81 -4.21 -23.21
C ALA A 454 10.20 -2.81 -23.40
N PHE A 455 9.26 -2.73 -24.34
CA PHE A 455 8.57 -1.51 -24.75
C PHE A 455 7.07 -1.77 -24.91
N GLY A 456 6.23 -1.06 -24.15
CA GLY A 456 4.79 -1.02 -24.35
C GLY A 456 4.40 0.18 -25.20
N ILE A 457 3.75 -0.04 -26.34
CA ILE A 457 3.38 0.99 -27.32
C ILE A 457 1.86 1.00 -27.48
N ARG A 458 1.24 2.18 -27.38
CA ARG A 458 -0.17 2.37 -27.72
C ARG A 458 -0.26 3.05 -29.09
N ASN A 459 -0.87 2.38 -30.05
CA ASN A 459 -1.10 2.96 -31.38
C ASN A 459 -2.24 4.00 -31.35
N ASP A 460 -2.41 4.73 -32.45
CA ASP A 460 -3.44 5.77 -32.56
C ASP A 460 -4.89 5.20 -32.51
N ASP A 461 -5.06 3.90 -32.76
CA ASP A 461 -6.35 3.18 -32.62
C ASP A 461 -6.63 2.72 -31.18
N GLY A 462 -5.70 2.93 -30.25
CA GLY A 462 -5.83 2.56 -28.83
C GLY A 462 -5.47 1.12 -28.48
N VAL A 463 -4.92 0.34 -29.41
CA VAL A 463 -4.36 -1.00 -29.17
C VAL A 463 -2.99 -0.87 -28.50
N GLU A 464 -2.77 -1.63 -27.43
CA GLU A 464 -1.51 -1.66 -26.69
C GLU A 464 -0.75 -2.93 -27.05
N VAL A 465 0.47 -2.76 -27.59
CA VAL A 465 1.37 -3.85 -27.94
C VAL A 465 2.62 -3.77 -27.06
N LEU A 466 2.97 -4.88 -26.43
CA LEU A 466 4.25 -5.09 -25.75
C LEU A 466 5.23 -5.72 -26.74
N VAL A 467 6.39 -5.09 -26.92
CA VAL A 467 7.56 -5.65 -27.58
C VAL A 467 8.56 -6.03 -26.49
N HIS A 468 8.81 -7.32 -26.30
CA HIS A 468 9.76 -7.85 -25.33
C HIS A 468 10.92 -8.52 -26.07
N VAL A 469 12.16 -8.20 -25.72
CA VAL A 469 13.37 -8.59 -26.44
C VAL A 469 14.18 -9.60 -25.62
N GLY A 470 14.10 -10.86 -26.03
CA GLY A 470 14.67 -12.00 -25.32
C GLY A 470 13.89 -12.38 -24.07
N ILE A 471 14.02 -13.63 -23.63
CA ILE A 471 13.35 -14.16 -22.44
C ILE A 471 14.28 -14.03 -21.23
N ASP A 472 13.76 -13.57 -20.09
CA ASP A 472 14.51 -13.32 -18.84
C ASP A 472 15.68 -12.31 -18.94
N THR A 473 15.77 -11.55 -20.03
CA THR A 473 16.83 -10.56 -20.28
C THR A 473 16.81 -9.37 -19.32
N VAL A 474 15.75 -9.22 -18.51
CA VAL A 474 15.74 -8.31 -17.35
C VAL A 474 16.90 -8.59 -16.39
N ALA A 475 17.29 -9.87 -16.22
CA ALA A 475 18.40 -10.30 -15.37
C ALA A 475 19.77 -9.77 -15.87
N MET A 476 19.86 -9.39 -17.14
CA MET A 476 21.08 -8.80 -17.72
C MET A 476 21.31 -7.36 -17.27
N ASN A 477 20.38 -6.73 -16.54
CA ASN A 477 20.52 -5.40 -15.96
C ASN A 477 20.96 -4.32 -16.97
N GLY A 478 20.45 -4.43 -18.21
CA GLY A 478 20.77 -3.49 -19.30
C GLY A 478 22.04 -3.81 -20.10
N LYS A 479 22.80 -4.83 -19.72
CA LYS A 479 23.92 -5.32 -20.54
C LYS A 479 23.37 -5.94 -21.82
N GLY A 480 23.97 -5.60 -22.96
CA GLY A 480 23.53 -6.06 -24.28
C GLY A 480 22.42 -5.23 -24.94
N PHE A 481 22.00 -4.11 -24.34
CA PHE A 481 21.00 -3.21 -24.93
C PHE A 481 21.55 -1.78 -25.06
N THR A 482 21.38 -1.16 -26.23
CA THR A 482 21.83 0.22 -26.49
C THR A 482 20.82 1.01 -27.33
N GLY A 483 20.80 2.34 -27.16
CA GLY A 483 19.94 3.23 -27.97
C GLY A 483 18.44 3.12 -27.70
N ALA A 484 18.03 2.64 -26.51
CA ALA A 484 16.63 2.44 -26.15
C ALA A 484 15.82 3.74 -26.16
N VAL A 485 14.65 3.73 -26.81
CA VAL A 485 13.70 4.86 -26.78
C VAL A 485 13.13 5.07 -25.37
N ALA A 486 12.94 6.33 -25.00
CA ALA A 486 12.41 6.68 -23.68
C ALA A 486 10.88 6.57 -23.64
N LYS A 487 10.33 6.24 -22.45
CA LYS A 487 8.89 6.34 -22.17
C LYS A 487 8.37 7.75 -22.50
N GLY A 488 7.18 7.80 -23.11
CA GLY A 488 6.51 9.02 -23.55
C GLY A 488 6.89 9.48 -24.96
N THR A 489 7.88 8.84 -25.59
CA THR A 489 8.25 9.12 -26.98
C THR A 489 7.15 8.64 -27.92
N ARG A 490 6.74 9.48 -28.89
CA ARG A 490 5.96 9.01 -30.03
C ARG A 490 6.92 8.42 -31.05
N VAL A 491 6.67 7.19 -31.46
CA VAL A 491 7.45 6.46 -32.45
C VAL A 491 6.63 6.28 -33.72
N GLU A 492 7.30 6.32 -34.88
CA GLU A 492 6.72 5.90 -36.16
C GLU A 492 6.95 4.40 -36.38
N GLU A 493 6.05 3.73 -37.09
CA GLU A 493 6.24 2.34 -37.51
C GLU A 493 7.59 2.20 -38.25
N GLY A 494 8.39 1.19 -37.87
CA GLY A 494 9.73 0.98 -38.42
C GLY A 494 10.82 1.85 -37.78
N GLN A 495 10.51 2.74 -36.83
CA GLN A 495 11.52 3.47 -36.07
C GLN A 495 12.26 2.55 -35.10
N VAL A 496 13.57 2.70 -34.96
CA VAL A 496 14.38 1.93 -34.01
C VAL A 496 13.93 2.17 -32.57
N LEU A 497 13.59 1.08 -31.87
CA LEU A 497 13.29 1.07 -30.43
C LEU A 497 14.56 0.83 -29.61
N VAL A 498 15.37 -0.16 -29.99
CA VAL A 498 16.60 -0.55 -29.29
C VAL A 498 17.50 -1.38 -30.20
N HIS A 499 18.81 -1.36 -29.94
CA HIS A 499 19.76 -2.34 -30.46
C HIS A 499 20.08 -3.36 -29.36
N ALA A 500 19.79 -4.64 -29.64
CA ALA A 500 20.05 -5.78 -28.78
C ALA A 500 21.22 -6.60 -29.31
N ASP A 501 22.16 -6.93 -28.44
CA ASP A 501 23.28 -7.82 -28.71
C ASP A 501 22.83 -9.28 -28.53
N LEU A 502 22.42 -9.91 -29.63
CA LEU A 502 21.89 -11.27 -29.63
C LEU A 502 22.93 -12.30 -29.15
N GLU A 503 24.22 -12.06 -29.42
CA GLU A 503 25.29 -12.93 -28.95
C GLU A 503 25.43 -12.82 -27.43
N ALA A 504 25.44 -11.61 -26.89
CA ALA A 504 25.49 -11.39 -25.45
C ALA A 504 24.27 -11.99 -24.72
N ILE A 505 23.06 -11.89 -25.31
CA ILE A 505 21.83 -12.50 -24.78
C ILE A 505 21.98 -14.03 -24.73
N THR A 506 22.45 -14.62 -25.82
CA THR A 506 22.64 -16.08 -25.90
C THR A 506 23.74 -16.57 -24.95
N GLN A 507 24.85 -15.83 -24.85
CA GLN A 507 25.96 -16.14 -23.92
C GLN A 507 25.55 -16.03 -22.44
N ALA A 508 24.59 -15.15 -22.13
CA ALA A 508 24.01 -15.04 -20.79
C ALA A 508 23.03 -16.19 -20.47
N GLY A 509 22.77 -17.11 -21.41
CA GLY A 509 21.88 -18.26 -21.23
C GLY A 509 20.40 -17.95 -21.49
N HIS A 510 20.10 -16.83 -22.13
CA HIS A 510 18.73 -16.38 -22.38
C HIS A 510 18.35 -16.58 -23.86
N PRO A 511 17.13 -17.09 -24.17
CA PRO A 511 16.61 -17.07 -25.53
C PRO A 511 16.48 -15.63 -26.06
N ALA A 512 16.89 -15.39 -27.30
CA ALA A 512 16.83 -14.07 -27.91
C ALA A 512 15.48 -13.74 -28.60
N THR A 513 14.50 -14.64 -28.49
CA THR A 513 13.18 -14.51 -29.12
C THR A 513 12.54 -13.16 -28.78
N VAL A 514 12.08 -12.43 -29.80
CA VAL A 514 11.36 -11.15 -29.65
C VAL A 514 9.87 -11.45 -29.63
N ILE A 515 9.17 -10.98 -28.60
CA ILE A 515 7.78 -11.35 -28.33
C ILE A 515 6.91 -10.11 -28.49
N LEU A 516 5.83 -10.24 -29.27
CA LEU A 516 4.83 -9.21 -29.48
C LEU A 516 3.49 -9.64 -28.90
N ILE A 517 2.96 -8.88 -27.95
CA ILE A 517 1.72 -9.24 -27.24
C ILE A 517 0.76 -8.06 -27.20
N VAL A 518 -0.52 -8.32 -27.46
CA VAL A 518 -1.57 -7.33 -27.25
C VAL A 518 -2.03 -7.36 -25.79
N THR A 519 -1.57 -6.39 -25.00
CA THR A 519 -1.77 -6.36 -23.54
C THR A 519 -3.17 -5.92 -23.16
N ASN A 520 -3.87 -5.18 -24.02
CA ASN A 520 -5.24 -4.73 -23.79
C ASN A 520 -6.29 -5.53 -24.59
N HIS A 521 -6.01 -6.80 -24.91
CA HIS A 521 -6.84 -7.67 -25.75
C HIS A 521 -8.28 -7.86 -25.26
N ALA A 522 -8.57 -7.71 -23.97
CA ALA A 522 -9.94 -7.74 -23.44
C ALA A 522 -10.81 -6.55 -23.94
N LYS A 523 -10.17 -5.44 -24.33
CA LYS A 523 -10.80 -4.20 -24.82
C LYS A 523 -10.68 -4.04 -26.33
N THR A 524 -9.80 -4.81 -26.97
CA THR A 524 -9.65 -4.84 -28.43
C THR A 524 -10.35 -6.08 -28.98
N GLY A 525 -10.49 -6.20 -30.30
CA GLY A 525 -11.11 -7.37 -30.92
C GLY A 525 -10.09 -8.48 -31.16
N THR A 526 -10.50 -9.50 -31.91
CA THR A 526 -9.71 -10.71 -32.13
C THR A 526 -8.40 -10.41 -32.86
N LEU A 527 -7.29 -10.92 -32.31
CA LEU A 527 -5.99 -10.95 -32.99
C LEU A 527 -5.98 -12.09 -34.01
N THR A 528 -5.58 -11.81 -35.24
CA THR A 528 -5.36 -12.80 -36.30
C THR A 528 -3.88 -12.80 -36.67
N PRO A 529 -3.10 -13.84 -36.30
CA PRO A 529 -1.68 -13.91 -36.61
C PRO A 529 -1.45 -14.35 -38.06
N CYS A 530 -0.33 -13.92 -38.64
CA CYS A 530 0.17 -14.45 -39.90
C CYS A 530 0.71 -15.89 -39.70
N PRO A 531 0.72 -16.73 -40.74
CA PRO A 531 1.31 -18.07 -40.66
C PRO A 531 2.80 -18.01 -40.25
N PRO A 532 3.30 -18.93 -39.40
CA PRO A 532 4.72 -19.03 -39.07
C PRO A 532 5.60 -19.19 -40.30
N GLY A 533 6.81 -18.64 -40.27
CA GLY A 533 7.75 -18.67 -41.38
C GLY A 533 8.72 -17.48 -41.40
N PRO A 534 9.57 -17.37 -42.43
CA PRO A 534 10.49 -16.23 -42.58
C PRO A 534 9.73 -14.91 -42.66
N VAL A 535 10.19 -13.90 -41.92
CA VAL A 535 9.59 -12.56 -41.90
C VAL A 535 10.68 -11.49 -41.90
N ARG A 536 10.44 -10.38 -42.60
CA ARG A 536 11.32 -9.21 -42.58
C ARG A 536 10.79 -8.13 -41.65
N ALA A 537 11.69 -7.31 -41.12
CA ALA A 537 11.31 -6.12 -40.35
C ALA A 537 10.37 -5.23 -41.18
N GLY A 538 9.25 -4.80 -40.59
CA GLY A 538 8.22 -4.04 -41.30
C GLY A 538 7.15 -4.89 -42.03
N GLU A 539 7.33 -6.20 -42.17
CA GLU A 539 6.29 -7.08 -42.72
C GLU A 539 5.22 -7.39 -41.67
N ARG A 540 3.96 -7.47 -42.08
CA ARG A 540 2.83 -7.69 -41.16
C ARG A 540 2.94 -9.04 -40.46
N VAL A 541 2.80 -9.05 -39.13
CA VAL A 541 2.83 -10.27 -38.30
C VAL A 541 1.47 -10.63 -37.68
N PHE A 542 0.60 -9.64 -37.44
CA PHE A 542 -0.79 -9.88 -37.06
C PHE A 542 -1.68 -8.66 -37.30
N THR A 543 -2.99 -8.86 -37.30
CA THR A 543 -4.00 -7.79 -37.28
C THR A 543 -4.90 -7.92 -36.08
N VAL A 544 -5.38 -6.79 -35.56
CA VAL A 544 -6.35 -6.73 -34.46
C VAL A 544 -7.63 -6.08 -34.98
N ALA A 545 -8.75 -6.81 -34.92
CA ALA A 545 -10.06 -6.23 -35.21
C ALA A 545 -10.48 -5.28 -34.07
N ARG A 546 -11.27 -4.24 -34.35
CA ARG A 546 -11.88 -3.43 -33.28
C ARG A 546 -13.16 -4.10 -32.78
N LYS A 547 -13.34 -4.20 -31.46
CA LYS A 547 -14.62 -4.64 -30.88
C LYS A 547 -15.64 -3.49 -31.07
N PRO A 548 -16.82 -3.72 -31.69
CA PRO A 548 -17.83 -2.66 -31.81
C PRO A 548 -18.26 -2.23 -30.41
N SER A 549 -18.31 -0.92 -30.16
CA SER A 549 -18.77 -0.37 -28.89
C SER A 549 -20.21 -0.81 -28.63
N GLU A 550 -20.47 -1.45 -27.49
CA GLU A 550 -21.84 -1.66 -27.02
C GLU A 550 -22.52 -0.29 -26.92
N SER A 551 -23.61 -0.12 -27.66
CA SER A 551 -24.46 1.06 -27.59
C SER A 551 -24.98 1.18 -26.16
N ASN A 552 -24.63 2.25 -25.45
CA ASN A 552 -25.32 2.66 -24.24
C ASN A 552 -26.82 2.74 -24.54
N GLY A 553 -27.58 1.80 -23.99
CA GLY A 553 -29.04 1.87 -23.92
C GLY A 553 -29.45 3.14 -23.18
N ALA A 554 -30.41 3.84 -23.76
CA ALA A 554 -30.89 5.18 -23.42
C ALA A 554 -31.35 5.37 -21.97
#